data_AF-A0A7L5SV44-F1
#
_entry.id   AF-A0A7L5SV44-F1
#
_cell.length_a   1.000
_cell.length_b   1.000
_cell.length_c   1.000
_cell.angle_alpha   90.00
_cell.angle_beta   90.00
_cell.angle_gamma   90.00
#
_symmetry.space_group_name_H-M   'P 1'
#
loop_
_entity.id
_entity.type
_entity.pdbx_description
1 polymer ?
#
loop_
_entity_poly.entity_id
_entity_poly.type
_entity_poly.pdbx_seq_one_letter_code
_entity_poly.pdbx_strand_id
1 'polypeptide(L)'
;MSRYARSSRKPRSQSRSPVRTSRPSDGGNEFALLRGTTPVLPAVAAFAELDLPDGLAAELALQGITVPFPIQAATLPSALTGRDVLGRAQTGSGKTLAFGLALLARLAGQRAEPRSPLALVLVPTRELAQQVSDALAPYARRLRLRPATVVGGMSINRQASALRDGAEVVIATPGRLHDLIERGDCRLDQVRITVLDEADQMADMGFLPQVTRLLRQVPADGQRLLFSATLDNQISRLVREFLTDPALHSVDDSAGAVTTMEHHVLHIADTDKRSVATRVAARDGRLIMFLDTKHAVDRLTRHLLANGVRAAALHGGKSQPQRTKTLERFKTGDVTALVATNVAARGIHVDDLDLVVNVDPPSDHKDYLHRGGRTARAGGSGSVVTLVLPDQRRDMTRLMTAAGITPNTAQVHSTDSELARITGAQEPSGVPVTISAPAQRQAPGPRQGRRGGGGGGGGGRSGRASGGGAGRGSGGGTGRGSGGATGRGSGGGSGRGSGGGTGRSRRPGR
;
A
#
# COMPACT_ATOMS: atom_id res chain seq x y z
N MET A 1 -14.61 47.60 -79.03
CA MET A 1 -13.69 47.25 -77.92
C MET A 1 -14.35 46.22 -77.00
N SER A 2 -13.52 45.33 -76.46
CA SER A 2 -13.78 43.95 -76.02
C SER A 2 -14.61 43.77 -74.74
N ARG A 3 -15.50 42.75 -74.77
CA ARG A 3 -15.89 41.73 -73.76
C ARG A 3 -16.01 42.14 -72.28
N TYR A 4 -17.19 41.88 -71.67
CA TYR A 4 -17.47 40.66 -70.88
C TYR A 4 -18.86 40.74 -70.22
N ALA A 5 -19.73 39.78 -70.54
CA ALA A 5 -20.96 39.51 -69.81
C ALA A 5 -20.64 38.85 -68.46
N ARG A 6 -21.32 39.26 -67.38
CA ARG A 6 -21.30 38.55 -66.09
C ARG A 6 -22.72 38.24 -65.61
N SER A 7 -22.91 36.94 -65.46
CA SER A 7 -24.08 36.21 -65.02
C SER A 7 -24.47 36.51 -63.56
N SER A 8 -25.78 36.54 -63.36
CA SER A 8 -26.54 36.57 -62.12
C SER A 8 -26.35 35.31 -61.27
N ARG A 9 -26.02 35.49 -59.98
CA ARG A 9 -26.11 34.43 -58.95
C ARG A 9 -26.75 34.97 -57.67
N LYS A 10 -27.86 34.33 -57.28
CA LYS A 10 -28.61 34.52 -56.02
C LYS A 10 -27.75 34.22 -54.78
N PRO A 11 -28.00 34.87 -53.62
CA PRO A 11 -27.30 34.56 -52.38
C PRO A 11 -27.81 33.24 -51.78
N ARG A 12 -26.88 32.33 -51.45
CA ARG A 12 -27.14 31.08 -50.71
C ARG A 12 -27.30 31.39 -49.22
N SER A 13 -28.36 30.83 -48.63
CA SER A 13 -28.61 30.77 -47.19
C SER A 13 -27.48 30.05 -46.46
N GLN A 14 -26.93 30.69 -45.43
CA GLN A 14 -26.03 30.06 -44.47
C GLN A 14 -26.85 29.29 -43.45
N SER A 15 -26.74 27.96 -43.46
CA SER A 15 -27.26 27.08 -42.43
C SER A 15 -26.44 27.23 -41.14
N ARG A 16 -27.08 27.78 -40.10
CA ARG A 16 -26.55 27.74 -38.72
C ARG A 16 -26.55 26.29 -38.24
N SER A 17 -25.35 25.73 -38.03
CA SER A 17 -25.19 24.47 -37.30
C SER A 17 -25.51 24.71 -35.82
N PRO A 18 -26.27 23.83 -35.13
CA PRO A 18 -26.57 24.02 -33.73
C PRO A 18 -25.30 23.76 -32.91
N VAL A 19 -24.97 24.74 -32.05
CA VAL A 19 -23.94 24.62 -31.02
C VAL A 19 -24.36 23.49 -30.08
N ARG A 20 -23.60 22.38 -30.08
CA ARG A 20 -23.70 21.34 -29.05
C ARG A 20 -23.27 21.98 -27.73
N THR A 21 -24.24 22.37 -26.92
CA THR A 21 -24.05 22.63 -25.50
C THR A 21 -23.59 21.32 -24.85
N SER A 22 -22.32 21.26 -24.48
CA SER A 22 -21.79 20.19 -23.64
C SER A 22 -22.48 20.26 -22.28
N ARG A 23 -23.34 19.29 -22.00
CA ARG A 23 -23.88 19.07 -20.65
C ARG A 23 -22.70 18.88 -19.67
N PRO A 24 -22.78 19.42 -18.44
CA PRO A 24 -21.85 19.05 -17.38
C PRO A 24 -21.89 17.53 -17.19
N SER A 25 -20.72 16.90 -17.05
CA SER A 25 -20.59 15.48 -16.74
C SER A 25 -21.15 15.21 -15.35
N ASP A 26 -22.34 14.63 -15.32
CA ASP A 26 -23.06 14.21 -14.13
C ASP A 26 -22.42 12.94 -13.54
N GLY A 27 -21.35 13.12 -12.76
CA GLY A 27 -20.70 12.03 -12.02
C GLY A 27 -21.59 11.38 -10.95
N GLY A 28 -22.76 11.97 -10.64
CA GLY A 28 -23.73 11.41 -9.70
C GLY A 28 -24.54 10.23 -10.26
N ASN A 29 -24.66 10.11 -11.58
CA ASN A 29 -25.59 9.16 -12.19
C ASN A 29 -24.99 7.76 -12.44
N GLU A 30 -23.66 7.62 -12.45
CA GLU A 30 -23.03 6.30 -12.64
C GLU A 30 -23.23 5.38 -11.43
N PHE A 31 -23.38 5.97 -10.23
CA PHE A 31 -23.60 5.26 -8.97
C PHE A 31 -24.99 4.61 -8.87
N ALA A 32 -26.02 5.27 -9.43
CA ALA A 32 -27.37 4.72 -9.46
C ALA A 32 -27.45 3.46 -10.34
N LEU A 33 -26.66 3.42 -11.42
CA LEU A 33 -26.60 2.31 -12.37
C LEU A 33 -25.88 1.06 -11.83
N LEU A 34 -25.16 1.18 -10.71
CA LEU A 34 -24.47 0.07 -10.05
C LEU A 34 -25.27 -0.51 -8.86
N ARG A 35 -26.46 0.05 -8.55
CA ARG A 35 -27.30 -0.48 -7.49
C ARG A 35 -27.90 -1.81 -7.90
N GLY A 36 -27.83 -2.77 -6.99
CA GLY A 36 -28.59 -4.00 -7.08
C GLY A 36 -30.10 -3.77 -7.13
N THR A 37 -30.84 -4.73 -7.70
CA THR A 37 -32.29 -4.74 -7.77
C THR A 37 -32.95 -5.14 -6.45
N THR A 38 -32.24 -5.88 -5.59
CA THR A 38 -32.78 -6.31 -4.28
C THR A 38 -32.67 -5.19 -3.25
N PRO A 39 -33.73 -4.89 -2.46
CA PRO A 39 -33.66 -3.92 -1.37
C PRO A 39 -32.53 -4.22 -0.40
N VAL A 40 -31.87 -3.17 0.09
CA VAL A 40 -30.75 -3.30 1.02
C VAL A 40 -31.29 -3.47 2.45
N LEU A 41 -30.67 -4.33 3.24
CA LEU A 41 -31.03 -4.50 4.65
C LEU A 41 -30.68 -3.24 5.47
N PRO A 42 -31.49 -2.88 6.48
CA PRO A 42 -31.24 -1.69 7.29
C PRO A 42 -29.93 -1.83 8.07
N ALA A 43 -29.29 -0.69 8.34
CA ALA A 43 -28.10 -0.64 9.18
C ALA A 43 -28.43 -0.99 10.63
N VAL A 44 -27.51 -1.68 11.31
CA VAL A 44 -27.64 -2.06 12.73
C VAL A 44 -27.00 -1.04 13.67
N ALA A 45 -27.53 -0.90 14.90
CA ALA A 45 -26.97 0.03 15.89
C ALA A 45 -25.92 -0.62 16.80
N ALA A 46 -25.96 -1.95 16.99
CA ALA A 46 -25.01 -2.70 17.77
C ALA A 46 -24.59 -4.02 17.09
N PHE A 47 -23.39 -4.51 17.38
CA PHE A 47 -22.94 -5.83 16.88
C PHE A 47 -23.81 -6.98 17.38
N ALA A 48 -24.49 -6.80 18.52
CA ALA A 48 -25.40 -7.80 19.09
C ALA A 48 -26.69 -8.01 18.27
N GLU A 49 -27.02 -7.09 17.34
CA GLU A 49 -28.16 -7.24 16.42
C GLU A 49 -27.83 -8.13 15.21
N LEU A 50 -26.55 -8.48 15.03
CA LEU A 50 -26.08 -9.32 13.93
C LEU A 50 -26.03 -10.79 14.37
N ASP A 51 -26.40 -11.67 13.46
CA ASP A 51 -26.25 -13.13 13.62
C ASP A 51 -24.78 -13.55 13.41
N LEU A 52 -23.92 -13.16 14.36
CA LEU A 52 -22.51 -13.52 14.38
C LEU A 52 -22.30 -14.81 15.20
N PRO A 53 -21.42 -15.72 14.76
CA PRO A 53 -21.03 -16.85 15.59
C PRO A 53 -20.50 -16.41 16.96
N ASP A 54 -20.84 -17.15 18.01
CA ASP A 54 -20.49 -16.84 19.41
C ASP A 54 -19.00 -16.49 19.60
N GLY A 55 -18.12 -17.18 18.89
CA GLY A 55 -16.68 -16.93 18.94
C GLY A 55 -16.29 -15.53 18.46
N LEU A 56 -16.99 -14.98 17.48
CA LEU A 56 -16.77 -13.61 16.99
C LEU A 56 -17.37 -12.58 17.94
N ALA A 57 -18.62 -12.80 18.38
CA ALA A 57 -19.30 -11.90 19.31
C ALA A 57 -18.53 -11.77 20.64
N ALA A 58 -18.02 -12.90 21.17
CA ALA A 58 -17.21 -12.90 22.38
C ALA A 58 -15.87 -12.15 22.21
N GLU A 59 -15.25 -12.23 21.03
CA GLU A 59 -13.99 -11.51 20.76
C GLU A 59 -14.22 -10.00 20.59
N LEU A 60 -15.31 -9.60 19.94
CA LEU A 60 -15.73 -8.20 19.87
C LEU A 60 -15.95 -7.63 21.27
N ALA A 61 -16.68 -8.35 22.13
CA ALA A 61 -16.91 -7.96 23.52
C ALA A 61 -15.61 -7.88 24.34
N LEU A 62 -14.69 -8.85 24.16
CA LEU A 62 -13.38 -8.84 24.84
C LEU A 62 -12.54 -7.61 24.45
N GLN A 63 -12.63 -7.17 23.19
CA GLN A 63 -11.94 -5.98 22.71
C GLN A 63 -12.68 -4.67 23.03
N GLY A 64 -13.84 -4.73 23.70
CA GLY A 64 -14.66 -3.57 24.01
C GLY A 64 -15.35 -2.95 22.78
N ILE A 65 -15.46 -3.71 21.68
CA ILE A 65 -16.05 -3.27 20.42
C ILE A 65 -17.53 -3.67 20.41
N THR A 66 -18.41 -2.74 20.80
CA THR A 66 -19.86 -3.00 20.92
C THR A 66 -20.69 -2.32 19.82
N VAL A 67 -20.25 -1.13 19.39
CA VAL A 67 -20.93 -0.32 18.38
C VAL A 67 -20.17 -0.41 17.05
N PRO A 68 -20.82 -0.81 15.95
CA PRO A 68 -20.20 -0.84 14.63
C PRO A 68 -19.99 0.58 14.08
N PHE A 69 -18.88 0.79 13.38
CA PHE A 69 -18.69 1.99 12.57
C PHE A 69 -19.72 2.05 11.43
N PRO A 70 -20.03 3.23 10.87
CA PRO A 70 -21.09 3.37 9.88
C PRO A 70 -21.00 2.40 8.69
N ILE A 71 -19.79 2.14 8.17
CA ILE A 71 -19.62 1.19 7.06
C ILE A 71 -19.88 -0.26 7.51
N GLN A 72 -19.53 -0.61 8.74
CA GLN A 72 -19.78 -1.94 9.31
C GLN A 72 -21.28 -2.13 9.53
N ALA A 73 -21.93 -1.14 10.17
CA ALA A 73 -23.37 -1.12 10.41
C ALA A 73 -24.17 -1.29 9.12
N ALA A 74 -23.76 -0.58 8.06
CA ALA A 74 -24.43 -0.62 6.77
C ALA A 74 -24.19 -1.95 6.03
N THR A 75 -22.95 -2.43 5.97
CA THR A 75 -22.59 -3.55 5.07
C THR A 75 -22.76 -4.94 5.68
N LEU A 76 -22.57 -5.10 6.99
CA LEU A 76 -22.59 -6.41 7.64
C LEU A 76 -23.91 -7.17 7.47
N PRO A 77 -25.10 -6.55 7.58
CA PRO A 77 -26.36 -7.26 7.38
C PRO A 77 -26.44 -7.93 6.00
N SER A 78 -26.11 -7.20 4.93
CA SER A 78 -26.09 -7.74 3.56
C SER A 78 -24.99 -8.78 3.39
N ALA A 79 -23.78 -8.50 3.88
CA ALA A 79 -22.61 -9.38 3.70
C ALA A 79 -22.78 -10.74 4.40
N LEU A 80 -23.40 -10.78 5.59
CA LEU A 80 -23.62 -12.03 6.33
C LEU A 80 -24.58 -12.98 5.60
N THR A 81 -25.57 -12.45 4.87
CA THR A 81 -26.60 -13.27 4.21
C THR A 81 -26.13 -14.01 2.96
N GLY A 82 -25.02 -13.62 2.34
CA GLY A 82 -24.75 -14.12 0.99
C GLY A 82 -24.33 -13.08 -0.01
N ARG A 83 -24.93 -11.89 0.12
CA ARG A 83 -25.06 -10.92 -0.97
C ARG A 83 -23.73 -10.23 -1.27
N ASP A 84 -23.50 -9.96 -2.55
CA ASP A 84 -22.38 -9.13 -2.95
C ASP A 84 -22.52 -7.72 -2.36
N VAL A 85 -21.39 -7.10 -2.01
CA VAL A 85 -21.38 -5.77 -1.39
C VAL A 85 -20.43 -4.88 -2.17
N LEU A 86 -20.89 -3.67 -2.45
CA LEU A 86 -20.07 -2.57 -2.89
C LEU A 86 -20.05 -1.50 -1.80
N GLY A 87 -18.96 -1.46 -1.04
CA GLY A 87 -18.76 -0.53 0.07
C GLY A 87 -17.86 0.63 -0.32
N ARG A 88 -18.40 1.85 -0.34
CA ARG A 88 -17.62 3.07 -0.52
C ARG A 88 -17.32 3.71 0.84
N ALA A 89 -16.06 3.68 1.24
CA ALA A 89 -15.57 4.30 2.47
C ALA A 89 -14.06 4.53 2.41
N GLN A 90 -13.58 5.52 3.17
CA GLN A 90 -12.14 5.83 3.23
C GLN A 90 -11.39 4.84 4.13
N THR A 91 -10.05 4.85 4.07
CA THR A 91 -9.21 4.14 5.03
C THR A 91 -9.48 4.68 6.43
N GLY A 92 -9.51 3.80 7.44
CA GLY A 92 -9.84 4.18 8.82
C GLY A 92 -11.33 4.07 9.18
N SER A 93 -12.23 3.98 8.21
CA SER A 93 -13.68 3.81 8.47
C SER A 93 -14.06 2.41 9.00
N GLY A 94 -13.11 1.52 9.28
CA GLY A 94 -13.37 0.18 9.82
C GLY A 94 -13.74 -0.90 8.80
N LYS A 95 -13.44 -0.68 7.51
CA LYS A 95 -13.71 -1.63 6.41
C LYS A 95 -13.20 -3.04 6.67
N THR A 96 -12.02 -3.16 7.28
CA THR A 96 -11.38 -4.45 7.57
C THR A 96 -12.25 -5.37 8.41
N LEU A 97 -12.85 -4.87 9.48
CA LEU A 97 -13.78 -5.68 10.28
C LEU A 97 -15.14 -5.84 9.59
N ALA A 98 -15.55 -4.89 8.74
CA ALA A 98 -16.80 -5.00 7.98
C ALA A 98 -16.80 -6.23 7.06
N PHE A 99 -15.80 -6.37 6.19
CA PHE A 99 -15.70 -7.58 5.36
C PHE A 99 -15.16 -8.79 6.14
N GLY A 100 -14.29 -8.55 7.11
CA GLY A 100 -13.59 -9.60 7.85
C GLY A 100 -14.54 -10.42 8.71
N LEU A 101 -15.43 -9.79 9.46
CA LEU A 101 -16.42 -10.48 10.28
C LEU A 101 -17.40 -11.28 9.42
N ALA A 102 -17.90 -10.68 8.33
CA ALA A 102 -18.78 -11.38 7.39
C ALA A 102 -18.09 -12.60 6.76
N LEU A 103 -16.87 -12.44 6.26
CA LEU A 103 -16.08 -13.50 5.67
C LEU A 103 -15.83 -14.63 6.68
N LEU A 104 -15.37 -14.30 7.89
CA LEU A 104 -15.06 -15.31 8.92
C LEU A 104 -16.32 -16.03 9.41
N ALA A 105 -17.43 -15.30 9.61
CA ALA A 105 -18.70 -15.88 10.02
C ALA A 105 -19.20 -16.91 8.99
N ARG A 106 -19.14 -16.57 7.70
CA ARG A 106 -19.57 -17.46 6.62
C ARG A 106 -18.65 -18.66 6.37
N LEU A 107 -17.42 -18.62 6.86
CA LEU A 107 -16.49 -19.75 6.84
C LEU A 107 -16.50 -20.59 8.12
N ALA A 108 -17.25 -20.19 9.15
CA ALA A 108 -17.29 -20.91 10.42
C ALA A 108 -17.60 -22.40 10.21
N GLY A 109 -16.80 -23.27 10.83
CA GLY A 109 -16.94 -24.73 10.73
C GLY A 109 -16.39 -25.35 9.44
N GLN A 110 -15.89 -24.57 8.49
CA GLN A 110 -15.32 -25.08 7.23
C GLN A 110 -13.81 -25.27 7.32
N ARG A 111 -13.27 -26.15 6.47
CA ARG A 111 -11.84 -26.43 6.39
C ARG A 111 -11.38 -26.45 4.95
N ALA A 112 -10.30 -25.74 4.68
CA ALA A 112 -9.65 -25.72 3.38
C ALA A 112 -8.84 -26.99 3.17
N GLU A 113 -8.93 -27.51 1.96
CA GLU A 113 -8.00 -28.51 1.46
C GLU A 113 -6.60 -27.91 1.23
N PRO A 114 -5.54 -28.74 1.23
CA PRO A 114 -4.21 -28.30 0.83
C PRO A 114 -4.22 -27.50 -0.47
N ARG A 115 -3.65 -26.29 -0.45
CA ARG A 115 -3.51 -25.36 -1.59
C ARG A 115 -4.81 -24.78 -2.16
N SER A 116 -5.96 -25.08 -1.57
CA SER A 116 -7.28 -24.70 -2.08
C SER A 116 -8.02 -23.86 -1.02
N PRO A 117 -7.75 -22.54 -0.92
CA PRO A 117 -8.43 -21.65 0.02
C PRO A 117 -9.93 -21.52 -0.25
N LEU A 118 -10.68 -21.18 0.81
CA LEU A 118 -12.13 -20.98 0.76
C LEU A 118 -12.51 -19.50 0.61
N ALA A 119 -11.63 -18.59 1.05
CA ALA A 119 -11.78 -17.17 0.80
C ALA A 119 -10.46 -16.50 0.40
N LEU A 120 -10.60 -15.46 -0.42
CA LEU A 120 -9.51 -14.65 -0.95
C LEU A 120 -9.74 -13.18 -0.60
N VAL A 121 -8.75 -12.53 0.01
CA VAL A 121 -8.72 -11.08 0.24
C VAL A 121 -7.57 -10.49 -0.56
N LEU A 122 -7.89 -9.76 -1.62
CA LEU A 122 -6.93 -9.04 -2.45
C LEU A 122 -6.73 -7.63 -1.92
N VAL A 123 -5.46 -7.28 -1.72
CA VAL A 123 -5.03 -5.96 -1.24
C VAL A 123 -3.88 -5.41 -2.10
N PRO A 124 -3.76 -4.08 -2.26
CA PRO A 124 -2.74 -3.45 -3.11
C PRO A 124 -1.30 -3.61 -2.59
N THR A 125 -1.09 -3.62 -1.27
CA THR A 125 0.25 -3.55 -0.67
C THR A 125 0.48 -4.65 0.36
N ARG A 126 1.76 -4.95 0.61
CA ARG A 126 2.14 -5.90 1.66
C ARG A 126 1.76 -5.37 3.04
N GLU A 127 1.96 -4.08 3.23
CA GLU A 127 1.71 -3.40 4.49
C GLU A 127 0.23 -3.50 4.86
N LEU A 128 -0.67 -3.26 3.90
CA LEU A 128 -2.11 -3.47 4.10
C LEU A 128 -2.45 -4.94 4.31
N ALA A 129 -1.81 -5.88 3.61
CA ALA A 129 -2.01 -7.31 3.84
C ALA A 129 -1.69 -7.72 5.28
N GLN A 130 -0.59 -7.20 5.84
CA GLN A 130 -0.22 -7.47 7.21
C GLN A 130 -1.24 -6.89 8.19
N GLN A 131 -1.72 -5.67 7.93
CA GLN A 131 -2.74 -5.04 8.77
C GLN A 131 -4.07 -5.80 8.77
N VAL A 132 -4.51 -6.24 7.60
CA VAL A 132 -5.70 -7.10 7.49
C VAL A 132 -5.46 -8.42 8.24
N SER A 133 -4.30 -9.05 8.07
CA SER A 133 -3.95 -10.28 8.78
C SER A 133 -3.98 -10.09 10.29
N ASP A 134 -3.37 -9.03 10.81
CA ASP A 134 -3.29 -8.74 12.25
C ASP A 134 -4.67 -8.42 12.83
N ALA A 135 -5.48 -7.64 12.10
CA ALA A 135 -6.84 -7.30 12.51
C ALA A 135 -7.76 -8.53 12.55
N LEU A 136 -7.62 -9.49 11.63
CA LEU A 136 -8.47 -10.67 11.56
C LEU A 136 -7.98 -11.85 12.42
N ALA A 137 -6.70 -11.89 12.78
CA ALA A 137 -6.10 -12.96 13.58
C ALA A 137 -6.85 -13.31 14.88
N PRO A 138 -7.27 -12.37 15.75
CA PRO A 138 -8.01 -12.72 16.97
C PRO A 138 -9.33 -13.44 16.68
N TYR A 139 -10.08 -12.94 15.69
CA TYR A 139 -11.37 -13.49 15.26
C TYR A 139 -11.24 -14.86 14.59
N ALA A 140 -10.26 -15.00 13.68
CA ALA A 140 -10.00 -16.27 13.01
C ALA A 140 -9.62 -17.38 14.00
N ARG A 141 -8.83 -17.05 15.04
CA ARG A 141 -8.46 -18.00 16.11
C ARG A 141 -9.68 -18.53 16.85
N ARG A 142 -10.67 -17.69 17.14
CA ARG A 142 -11.92 -18.11 17.82
C ARG A 142 -12.71 -19.14 17.02
N LEU A 143 -12.67 -19.01 15.70
CA LEU A 143 -13.33 -19.93 14.77
C LEU A 143 -12.43 -21.07 14.28
N ARG A 144 -11.18 -21.15 14.77
CA ARG A 144 -10.16 -22.13 14.35
C ARG A 144 -9.86 -22.09 12.83
N LEU A 145 -10.03 -20.92 12.23
CA LEU A 145 -9.70 -20.65 10.82
C LEU A 145 -8.22 -20.26 10.70
N ARG A 146 -7.57 -20.70 9.62
CA ARG A 146 -6.16 -20.45 9.33
C ARG A 146 -6.02 -19.40 8.23
N PRO A 147 -5.71 -18.14 8.57
CA PRO A 147 -5.32 -17.15 7.58
C PRO A 147 -3.88 -17.37 7.13
N ALA A 148 -3.61 -17.11 5.85
CA ALA A 148 -2.26 -17.10 5.27
C ALA A 148 -2.02 -15.81 4.48
N THR A 149 -0.88 -15.16 4.72
CA THR A 149 -0.49 -13.90 4.07
C THR A 149 0.48 -14.16 2.91
N VAL A 150 0.07 -13.78 1.71
CA VAL A 150 0.74 -14.07 0.43
C VAL A 150 1.19 -12.77 -0.24
N VAL A 151 2.43 -12.37 0.03
CA VAL A 151 2.95 -11.03 -0.32
C VAL A 151 4.40 -11.05 -0.79
N GLY A 152 4.75 -10.08 -1.64
CA GLY A 152 6.12 -9.88 -2.13
C GLY A 152 7.15 -9.61 -1.03
N GLY A 153 8.43 -9.85 -1.32
CA GLY A 153 9.54 -9.55 -0.40
C GLY A 153 9.68 -10.46 0.82
N MET A 154 8.87 -11.52 0.91
CA MET A 154 9.05 -12.62 1.86
C MET A 154 9.34 -13.93 1.11
N SER A 155 9.91 -14.92 1.83
CA SER A 155 10.23 -16.24 1.26
C SER A 155 8.98 -16.89 0.66
N ILE A 156 9.01 -17.10 -0.66
CA ILE A 156 7.92 -17.75 -1.40
C ILE A 156 7.71 -19.19 -0.93
N ASN A 157 8.79 -19.89 -0.57
CA ASN A 157 8.70 -21.28 -0.08
C ASN A 157 7.98 -21.38 1.27
N ARG A 158 8.11 -20.37 2.15
CA ARG A 158 7.33 -20.33 3.40
C ARG A 158 5.84 -20.13 3.13
N GLN A 159 5.49 -19.27 2.17
CA GLN A 159 4.10 -19.05 1.75
C GLN A 159 3.51 -20.30 1.09
N ALA A 160 4.26 -20.95 0.20
CA ALA A 160 3.88 -22.23 -0.39
C ALA A 160 3.67 -23.31 0.69
N SER A 161 4.51 -23.36 1.73
CA SER A 161 4.30 -24.29 2.85
C SER A 161 3.00 -24.02 3.60
N ALA A 162 2.72 -22.76 3.95
CA ALA A 162 1.49 -22.40 4.64
C ALA A 162 0.23 -22.78 3.83
N LEU A 163 0.27 -22.60 2.50
CA LEU A 163 -0.82 -23.03 1.62
C LEU A 163 -0.94 -24.55 1.54
N ARG A 164 0.17 -25.29 1.51
CA ARG A 164 0.17 -26.77 1.52
C ARG A 164 -0.45 -27.34 2.79
N ASP A 165 -0.31 -26.67 3.93
CA ASP A 165 -0.93 -27.11 5.19
C ASP A 165 -2.46 -26.85 5.22
N GLY A 166 -2.97 -26.08 4.25
CA GLY A 166 -4.35 -25.63 4.14
C GLY A 166 -4.57 -24.29 4.84
N ALA A 167 -5.19 -23.35 4.13
CA ALA A 167 -5.51 -22.01 4.62
C ALA A 167 -6.94 -21.65 4.21
N GLU A 168 -7.83 -21.45 5.18
CA GLU A 168 -9.23 -21.08 4.88
C GLU A 168 -9.32 -19.68 4.27
N VAL A 169 -8.45 -18.76 4.70
CA VAL A 169 -8.42 -17.38 4.22
C VAL A 169 -7.03 -17.06 3.69
N VAL A 170 -6.95 -16.61 2.44
CA VAL A 170 -5.70 -16.11 1.85
C VAL A 170 -5.79 -14.59 1.70
N ILE A 171 -4.88 -13.87 2.34
CA ILE A 171 -4.76 -12.40 2.23
C ILE A 171 -3.53 -12.13 1.35
N ALA A 172 -3.73 -11.53 0.18
CA ALA A 172 -2.70 -11.53 -0.85
C ALA A 172 -2.58 -10.23 -1.65
N THR A 173 -1.34 -9.93 -2.04
CA THR A 173 -1.09 -8.99 -3.15
C THR A 173 -1.20 -9.71 -4.49
N PRO A 174 -1.83 -9.13 -5.53
CA PRO A 174 -2.12 -9.83 -6.79
C PRO A 174 -0.92 -10.51 -7.44
N GLY A 175 0.23 -9.81 -7.52
CA GLY A 175 1.43 -10.35 -8.15
C GLY A 175 1.96 -11.61 -7.46
N ARG A 176 2.09 -11.60 -6.13
CA ARG A 176 2.61 -12.77 -5.41
C ARG A 176 1.64 -13.96 -5.44
N LEU A 177 0.33 -13.71 -5.40
CA LEU A 177 -0.64 -14.79 -5.53
C LEU A 177 -0.55 -15.45 -6.91
N HIS A 178 -0.42 -14.64 -7.96
CA HIS A 178 -0.21 -15.15 -9.32
C HIS A 178 1.03 -16.04 -9.40
N ASP A 179 2.16 -15.64 -8.81
CA ASP A 179 3.38 -16.46 -8.78
C ASP A 179 3.14 -17.84 -8.13
N LEU A 180 2.39 -17.90 -7.02
CA LEU A 180 2.11 -19.18 -6.34
C LEU A 180 1.13 -20.06 -7.12
N ILE A 181 0.19 -19.47 -7.85
CA ILE A 181 -0.72 -20.21 -8.74
C ILE A 181 0.05 -20.81 -9.91
N GLU A 182 0.92 -20.04 -10.58
CA GLU A 182 1.72 -20.53 -11.71
C GLU A 182 2.69 -21.66 -11.30
N ARG A 183 3.09 -21.71 -10.02
CA ARG A 183 3.90 -22.80 -9.45
C ARG A 183 3.08 -24.03 -9.03
N GLY A 184 1.75 -23.97 -9.06
CA GLY A 184 0.87 -25.02 -8.56
C GLY A 184 0.83 -25.13 -7.02
N ASP A 185 1.25 -24.06 -6.33
CA ASP A 185 1.22 -23.96 -4.86
C ASP A 185 -0.13 -23.43 -4.33
N CYS A 186 -1.00 -22.90 -5.21
CA CYS A 186 -2.34 -22.40 -4.89
C CYS A 186 -3.32 -22.65 -6.04
N ARG A 187 -4.59 -22.97 -5.74
CA ARG A 187 -5.70 -23.06 -6.69
C ARG A 187 -6.90 -22.31 -6.14
N LEU A 188 -7.60 -21.54 -6.97
CA LEU A 188 -8.70 -20.66 -6.54
C LEU A 188 -10.09 -21.25 -6.80
N ASP A 189 -10.15 -22.50 -7.24
CA ASP A 189 -11.36 -23.23 -7.64
C ASP A 189 -12.33 -23.53 -6.49
N GLN A 190 -11.87 -23.44 -5.24
CA GLN A 190 -12.69 -23.62 -4.02
C GLN A 190 -13.03 -22.29 -3.31
N VAL A 191 -12.61 -21.15 -3.87
CA VAL A 191 -12.86 -19.85 -3.25
C VAL A 191 -14.34 -19.49 -3.39
N ARG A 192 -15.04 -19.37 -2.27
CA ARG A 192 -16.47 -18.99 -2.22
C ARG A 192 -16.72 -17.55 -1.86
N ILE A 193 -15.73 -16.87 -1.28
CA ILE A 193 -15.82 -15.47 -0.88
C ILE A 193 -14.57 -14.75 -1.36
N THR A 194 -14.74 -13.70 -2.15
CA THR A 194 -13.64 -12.84 -2.58
C THR A 194 -13.84 -11.41 -2.11
N VAL A 195 -12.80 -10.82 -1.55
CA VAL A 195 -12.76 -9.43 -1.10
C VAL A 195 -11.72 -8.67 -1.91
N LEU A 196 -12.07 -7.47 -2.37
CA LEU A 196 -11.13 -6.50 -2.91
C LEU A 196 -11.15 -5.28 -1.98
N ASP A 197 -10.05 -5.02 -1.27
CA ASP A 197 -9.92 -3.83 -0.46
C ASP A 197 -8.95 -2.83 -1.09
N GLU A 198 -9.30 -1.54 -1.01
CA GLU A 198 -8.63 -0.43 -1.69
C GLU A 198 -8.48 -0.70 -3.21
N ALA A 199 -9.60 -1.05 -3.85
CA ALA A 199 -9.65 -1.39 -5.27
C ALA A 199 -9.19 -0.25 -6.19
N ASP A 200 -9.50 0.99 -5.83
CA ASP A 200 -8.97 2.20 -6.47
C ASP A 200 -7.44 2.30 -6.37
N GLN A 201 -6.86 2.01 -5.21
CA GLN A 201 -5.40 1.95 -5.08
C GLN A 201 -4.80 0.83 -5.94
N MET A 202 -5.48 -0.32 -6.08
CA MET A 202 -5.06 -1.36 -7.03
C MET A 202 -5.11 -0.88 -8.49
N ALA A 203 -6.09 -0.03 -8.84
CA ALA A 203 -6.17 0.60 -10.15
C ALA A 203 -5.01 1.57 -10.40
N ASP A 204 -4.73 2.45 -9.44
CA ASP A 204 -3.62 3.41 -9.50
C ASP A 204 -2.26 2.72 -9.66
N MET A 205 -2.10 1.54 -9.08
CA MET A 205 -0.88 0.71 -9.17
C MET A 205 -0.82 -0.15 -10.44
N GLY A 206 -1.86 -0.12 -11.28
CA GLY A 206 -1.93 -0.90 -12.51
C GLY A 206 -2.16 -2.40 -12.28
N PHE A 207 -2.72 -2.80 -11.15
CA PHE A 207 -2.96 -4.21 -10.81
C PHE A 207 -4.28 -4.77 -11.33
N LEU A 208 -5.19 -3.94 -11.86
CA LEU A 208 -6.50 -4.42 -12.32
C LEU A 208 -6.42 -5.57 -13.34
N PRO A 209 -5.52 -5.58 -14.34
CA PRO A 209 -5.41 -6.74 -15.24
C PRO A 209 -5.11 -8.05 -14.50
N GLN A 210 -4.23 -8.02 -13.49
CA GLN A 210 -3.90 -9.17 -12.65
C GLN A 210 -5.08 -9.55 -11.74
N VAL A 211 -5.76 -8.57 -11.15
CA VAL A 211 -6.96 -8.79 -10.32
C VAL A 211 -8.05 -9.46 -11.15
N THR A 212 -8.37 -8.96 -12.34
CA THR A 212 -9.34 -9.56 -13.27
C THR A 212 -8.97 -11.01 -13.60
N ARG A 213 -7.69 -11.31 -13.86
CA ARG A 213 -7.23 -12.68 -14.14
C ARG A 213 -7.39 -13.61 -12.92
N LEU A 214 -7.19 -13.10 -11.70
CA LEU A 214 -7.41 -13.88 -10.48
C LEU A 214 -8.91 -14.14 -10.26
N LEU A 215 -9.75 -13.13 -10.42
CA LEU A 215 -11.21 -13.28 -10.26
C LEU A 215 -11.82 -14.27 -11.25
N ARG A 216 -11.31 -14.35 -12.48
CA ARG A 216 -11.76 -15.35 -13.47
C ARG A 216 -11.37 -16.79 -13.14
N GLN A 217 -10.48 -17.01 -12.17
CA GLN A 217 -10.11 -18.34 -11.69
C GLN A 217 -10.92 -18.78 -10.47
N VAL A 218 -11.72 -17.87 -9.89
CA VAL A 218 -12.63 -18.13 -8.79
C VAL A 218 -14.00 -18.56 -9.36
N PRO A 219 -14.73 -19.48 -8.72
CA PRO A 219 -16.11 -19.81 -9.09
C PRO A 219 -17.02 -18.59 -9.27
N ALA A 220 -17.87 -18.65 -10.31
CA ALA A 220 -18.74 -17.56 -10.73
C ALA A 220 -19.93 -17.31 -9.78
N ASP A 221 -20.27 -18.26 -8.91
CA ASP A 221 -21.37 -18.23 -7.95
C ASP A 221 -20.96 -17.82 -6.52
N GLY A 222 -19.68 -17.51 -6.29
CA GLY A 222 -19.19 -17.02 -5.01
C GLY A 222 -19.68 -15.60 -4.64
N GLN A 223 -19.53 -15.22 -3.37
CA GLN A 223 -19.76 -13.85 -2.91
C GLN A 223 -18.58 -12.95 -3.21
N ARG A 224 -18.84 -11.69 -3.59
CA ARG A 224 -17.84 -10.64 -3.82
C ARG A 224 -18.13 -9.44 -2.96
N LEU A 225 -17.12 -9.02 -2.21
CA LEU A 225 -17.14 -7.81 -1.41
C LEU A 225 -16.08 -6.85 -1.97
N LEU A 226 -16.50 -5.74 -2.55
CA LEU A 226 -15.59 -4.72 -3.10
C LEU A 226 -15.64 -3.47 -2.25
N PHE A 227 -14.48 -3.04 -1.78
CA PHE A 227 -14.31 -1.82 -0.99
C PHE A 227 -13.33 -0.86 -1.68
N SER A 228 -13.77 0.38 -1.85
CA SER A 228 -13.02 1.41 -2.56
C SER A 228 -13.38 2.79 -2.03
N ALA A 229 -12.45 3.75 -2.00
CA ALA A 229 -12.81 5.13 -1.67
C ALA A 229 -13.45 5.84 -2.89
N THR A 230 -13.07 5.41 -4.10
CA THR A 230 -13.54 5.97 -5.36
C THR A 230 -14.20 4.93 -6.28
N LEU A 231 -15.09 5.39 -7.16
CA LEU A 231 -15.74 4.59 -8.20
C LEU A 231 -15.52 5.25 -9.54
N ASP A 232 -14.30 5.11 -10.06
CA ASP A 232 -14.02 5.54 -11.42
C ASP A 232 -14.39 4.48 -12.45
N ASN A 233 -14.23 4.83 -13.73
CA ASN A 233 -14.57 3.96 -14.84
C ASN A 233 -13.89 2.59 -14.78
N GLN A 234 -12.69 2.47 -14.21
CA GLN A 234 -12.00 1.18 -14.13
C GLN A 234 -12.62 0.30 -13.04
N ILE A 235 -12.94 0.88 -11.88
CA ILE A 235 -13.64 0.17 -10.81
C ILE A 235 -15.08 -0.17 -11.22
N SER A 236 -15.81 0.75 -11.87
CA SER A 236 -17.15 0.49 -12.40
C SER A 236 -17.19 -0.69 -13.36
N ARG A 237 -16.16 -0.86 -14.21
CA ARG A 237 -16.06 -2.04 -15.09
C ARG A 237 -15.87 -3.32 -14.29
N LEU A 238 -15.02 -3.29 -13.27
CA LEU A 238 -14.79 -4.44 -12.40
C LEU A 238 -16.06 -4.84 -11.66
N VAL A 239 -16.82 -3.86 -11.14
CA VAL A 239 -18.12 -4.07 -10.50
C VAL A 239 -19.09 -4.75 -11.46
N ARG A 240 -19.27 -4.20 -12.67
CA ARG A 240 -20.20 -4.76 -13.68
C ARG A 240 -19.81 -6.15 -14.15
N GLU A 241 -18.52 -6.48 -14.18
CA GLU A 241 -18.04 -7.79 -14.64
C GLU A 241 -18.17 -8.87 -13.55
N PHE A 242 -17.93 -8.52 -12.28
CA PHE A 242 -17.73 -9.53 -11.23
C PHE A 242 -18.74 -9.52 -10.09
N LEU A 243 -19.49 -8.44 -9.88
CA LEU A 243 -20.51 -8.38 -8.82
C LEU A 243 -21.91 -8.67 -9.39
N THR A 244 -22.70 -9.44 -8.65
CA THR A 244 -24.08 -9.80 -9.00
C THR A 244 -25.04 -9.20 -7.97
N ASP A 245 -25.94 -8.31 -8.42
CA ASP A 245 -26.92 -7.62 -7.55
C ASP A 245 -26.33 -7.06 -6.24
N PRO A 246 -25.27 -6.24 -6.30
CA PRO A 246 -24.56 -5.83 -5.10
C PRO A 246 -25.37 -4.86 -4.24
N ALA A 247 -25.31 -5.07 -2.92
CA ALA A 247 -25.76 -4.08 -1.95
C ALA A 247 -24.77 -2.91 -1.92
N LEU A 248 -25.23 -1.76 -2.42
CA LEU A 248 -24.42 -0.55 -2.52
C LEU A 248 -24.55 0.29 -1.25
N HIS A 249 -23.43 0.47 -0.55
CA HIS A 249 -23.35 1.28 0.66
C HIS A 249 -22.29 2.37 0.48
N SER A 250 -22.71 3.63 0.59
CA SER A 250 -21.80 4.78 0.63
C SER A 250 -21.84 5.38 2.03
N VAL A 251 -20.68 5.45 2.67
CA VAL A 251 -20.52 6.26 3.88
C VAL A 251 -19.72 7.48 3.45
N ASP A 252 -20.45 8.56 3.13
CA ASP A 252 -19.84 9.83 2.81
C ASP A 252 -19.39 10.53 4.11
N ASP A 253 -18.22 10.14 4.62
CA ASP A 253 -17.45 11.00 5.51
C ASP A 253 -16.87 12.22 4.75
N SER A 254 -17.05 12.27 3.41
CA SER A 254 -16.60 13.31 2.49
C SER A 254 -17.11 14.70 2.86
N ALA A 255 -18.32 14.80 3.43
CA ALA A 255 -18.83 16.08 3.93
C ALA A 255 -18.21 16.47 5.28
N GLY A 256 -17.68 15.53 6.05
CA GLY A 256 -17.07 15.78 7.37
C GLY A 256 -15.56 16.02 7.30
N ALA A 257 -14.80 15.20 6.58
CA ALA A 257 -13.34 15.30 6.55
C ALA A 257 -12.82 16.46 5.68
N VAL A 258 -13.53 16.82 4.61
CA VAL A 258 -13.21 18.01 3.79
C VAL A 258 -13.64 19.30 4.49
N THR A 259 -14.62 19.25 5.40
CA THR A 259 -15.04 20.44 6.16
C THR A 259 -14.18 20.70 7.39
N THR A 260 -13.46 19.71 7.92
CA THR A 260 -12.55 19.89 9.07
C THR A 260 -11.11 20.24 8.70
N MET A 261 -10.73 20.18 7.42
CA MET A 261 -9.37 20.51 6.96
C MET A 261 -9.27 21.93 6.42
N GLU A 262 -8.22 22.65 6.80
CA GLU A 262 -7.91 23.95 6.20
C GLU A 262 -7.02 23.76 4.97
N HIS A 263 -7.49 24.26 3.83
CA HIS A 263 -6.78 24.16 2.56
C HIS A 263 -6.14 25.51 2.21
N HIS A 264 -4.82 25.54 2.03
CA HIS A 264 -4.07 26.74 1.67
C HIS A 264 -3.36 26.59 0.33
N VAL A 265 -3.46 27.63 -0.51
CA VAL A 265 -2.68 27.78 -1.74
C VAL A 265 -1.76 28.97 -1.58
N LEU A 266 -0.46 28.70 -1.54
CA LEU A 266 0.58 29.72 -1.36
C LEU A 266 1.24 29.99 -2.71
N HIS A 267 0.96 31.16 -3.27
CA HIS A 267 1.65 31.66 -4.46
C HIS A 267 3.03 32.17 -4.08
N ILE A 268 4.07 31.57 -4.66
CA ILE A 268 5.47 31.91 -4.38
C ILE A 268 6.27 32.09 -5.66
N ALA A 269 7.39 32.80 -5.58
CA ALA A 269 8.34 32.90 -6.69
C ALA A 269 9.22 31.63 -6.78
N ASP A 270 9.66 31.29 -7.99
CA ASP A 270 10.58 30.17 -8.25
C ASP A 270 11.84 30.23 -7.39
N THR A 271 12.40 31.43 -7.26
CA THR A 271 13.61 31.71 -6.46
C THR A 271 13.40 31.45 -4.97
N ASP A 272 12.17 31.50 -4.50
CA ASP A 272 11.82 31.43 -3.08
C ASP A 272 11.31 30.06 -2.64
N LYS A 273 10.94 29.19 -3.60
CA LYS A 273 10.38 27.86 -3.34
C LYS A 273 11.20 27.02 -2.37
N ARG A 274 12.54 27.04 -2.49
CA ARG A 274 13.43 26.29 -1.60
C ARG A 274 13.46 26.87 -0.19
N SER A 275 13.51 28.20 -0.07
CA SER A 275 13.56 28.89 1.22
C SER A 275 12.24 28.71 1.98
N VAL A 276 11.11 28.88 1.30
CA VAL A 276 9.76 28.61 1.84
C VAL A 276 9.66 27.16 2.32
N ALA A 277 10.00 26.18 1.47
CA ALA A 277 9.94 24.76 1.84
C ALA A 277 10.82 24.44 3.06
N THR A 278 12.00 25.07 3.17
CA THR A 278 12.92 24.84 4.30
C THR A 278 12.38 25.40 5.60
N ARG A 279 11.84 26.62 5.59
CA ARG A 279 11.24 27.24 6.79
C ARG A 279 9.98 26.52 7.25
N VAL A 280 9.14 26.08 6.30
CA VAL A 280 7.98 25.24 6.61
C VAL A 280 8.43 23.91 7.22
N ALA A 281 9.51 23.31 6.71
CA ALA A 281 10.02 22.04 7.24
C ALA A 281 10.65 22.17 8.64
N ALA A 282 11.06 23.37 9.03
CA ALA A 282 11.67 23.68 10.33
C ALA A 282 10.65 23.93 11.46
N ARG A 283 9.34 23.89 11.15
CA ARG A 283 8.28 24.09 12.14
C ARG A 283 8.33 23.07 13.29
N ASP A 284 7.64 23.39 14.37
CA ASP A 284 7.28 22.43 15.40
C ASP A 284 6.19 21.47 14.92
N GLY A 285 6.31 20.20 15.32
CA GLY A 285 5.38 19.14 14.92
C GLY A 285 5.86 18.30 13.74
N ARG A 286 5.03 17.33 13.36
CA ARG A 286 5.30 16.36 12.30
C ARG A 286 4.58 16.76 11.02
N LEU A 287 5.31 16.73 9.91
CA LEU A 287 4.77 17.05 8.59
C LEU A 287 5.28 16.09 7.52
N ILE A 288 4.52 16.01 6.43
CA ILE A 288 4.94 15.35 5.20
C ILE A 288 5.04 16.36 4.06
N MET A 289 6.11 16.26 3.26
CA MET A 289 6.37 17.09 2.09
C MET A 289 6.36 16.24 0.83
N PHE A 290 5.53 16.59 -0.14
CA PHE A 290 5.39 15.86 -1.39
C PHE A 290 6.13 16.53 -2.55
N LEU A 291 6.94 15.74 -3.25
CA LEU A 291 7.61 16.10 -4.51
C LEU A 291 7.38 15.01 -5.56
N ASP A 292 7.53 15.38 -6.84
CA ASP A 292 7.17 14.48 -7.95
C ASP A 292 8.20 13.36 -8.17
N THR A 293 9.49 13.64 -7.93
CA THR A 293 10.57 12.71 -8.29
C THR A 293 11.42 12.28 -7.11
N LYS A 294 11.88 11.01 -7.13
CA LYS A 294 12.81 10.46 -6.11
C LYS A 294 14.07 11.30 -5.95
N HIS A 295 14.58 11.86 -7.04
CA HIS A 295 15.78 12.69 -7.02
C HIS A 295 15.52 14.04 -6.36
N ALA A 296 14.35 14.64 -6.56
CA ALA A 296 13.96 15.86 -5.88
C ALA A 296 13.80 15.62 -4.37
N VAL A 297 13.17 14.50 -3.98
CA VAL A 297 13.07 14.06 -2.59
C VAL A 297 14.44 13.92 -1.93
N ASP A 298 15.38 13.20 -2.55
CA ASP A 298 16.73 13.02 -2.00
C ASP A 298 17.52 14.35 -1.93
N ARG A 299 17.34 15.25 -2.91
CA ARG A 299 17.98 16.58 -2.89
C ARG A 299 17.42 17.45 -1.77
N LEU A 300 16.10 17.54 -1.63
CA LEU A 300 15.47 18.34 -0.57
C LEU A 300 15.83 17.79 0.80
N THR A 301 15.78 16.47 1.00
CA THR A 301 16.15 15.84 2.29
C THR A 301 17.58 16.17 2.71
N ARG A 302 18.55 16.07 1.79
CA ARG A 302 19.95 16.46 2.08
C ARG A 302 20.08 17.94 2.42
N HIS A 303 19.35 18.79 1.70
CA HIS A 303 19.32 20.22 1.98
C HIS A 303 18.75 20.52 3.36
N LEU A 304 17.62 19.91 3.72
CA LEU A 304 16.98 20.07 5.03
C LEU A 304 17.91 19.62 6.17
N LEU A 305 18.55 18.46 6.04
CA LEU A 305 19.52 17.98 7.04
C LEU A 305 20.72 18.92 7.20
N ALA A 306 21.25 19.46 6.09
CA ALA A 306 22.35 20.40 6.12
C ALA A 306 21.99 21.74 6.78
N ASN A 307 20.71 22.10 6.79
CA ASN A 307 20.20 23.31 7.46
C ASN A 307 19.64 23.02 8.86
N GLY A 308 19.78 21.80 9.36
CA GLY A 308 19.41 21.44 10.73
C GLY A 308 17.97 20.99 10.94
N VAL A 309 17.26 20.67 9.87
CA VAL A 309 15.93 20.04 9.94
C VAL A 309 16.08 18.52 9.95
N ARG A 310 15.45 17.85 10.93
CA ARG A 310 15.45 16.38 11.04
C ARG A 310 14.52 15.75 10.01
N ALA A 311 15.03 15.65 8.78
CA ALA A 311 14.28 15.18 7.62
C ALA A 311 14.70 13.78 7.16
N ALA A 312 13.75 12.99 6.64
CA ALA A 312 14.04 11.71 6.02
C ALA A 312 13.28 11.50 4.71
N ALA A 313 13.93 10.81 3.76
CA ALA A 313 13.40 10.54 2.43
C ALA A 313 12.60 9.23 2.39
N LEU A 314 11.45 9.25 1.72
CA LEU A 314 10.56 8.11 1.52
C LEU A 314 10.10 8.03 0.05
N HIS A 315 10.73 7.15 -0.72
CA HIS A 315 10.41 6.95 -2.14
C HIS A 315 10.71 5.49 -2.55
N GLY A 316 10.23 5.07 -3.73
CA GLY A 316 10.42 3.69 -4.24
C GLY A 316 11.87 3.26 -4.51
N GLY A 317 12.83 4.18 -4.39
CA GLY A 317 14.27 3.87 -4.47
C GLY A 317 14.89 3.48 -3.11
N LYS A 318 14.16 3.62 -2.00
CA LYS A 318 14.60 3.15 -0.68
C LYS A 318 14.27 1.66 -0.53
N SER A 319 15.20 0.89 0.05
CA SER A 319 14.94 -0.51 0.37
C SER A 319 13.87 -0.63 1.46
N GLN A 320 13.17 -1.76 1.54
CA GLN A 320 12.12 -1.94 2.55
C GLN A 320 12.63 -1.74 4.00
N PRO A 321 13.80 -2.28 4.40
CA PRO A 321 14.33 -2.02 5.74
C PRO A 321 14.57 -0.53 6.00
N GLN A 322 15.04 0.21 4.98
CA GLN A 322 15.20 1.67 5.08
C GLN A 322 13.85 2.37 5.26
N ARG A 323 12.83 1.99 4.48
CA ARG A 323 11.47 2.54 4.62
C ARG A 323 10.92 2.30 6.03
N THR A 324 11.00 1.07 6.52
CA THR A 324 10.52 0.68 7.85
C THR A 324 11.20 1.50 8.95
N LYS A 325 12.53 1.61 8.90
CA LYS A 325 13.31 2.39 9.87
C LYS A 325 13.00 3.90 9.81
N THR A 326 12.80 4.44 8.62
CA THR A 326 12.41 5.85 8.45
C THR A 326 11.06 6.12 9.11
N LEU A 327 10.09 5.22 8.93
CA LEU A 327 8.75 5.36 9.51
C LEU A 327 8.76 5.21 11.04
N GLU A 328 9.53 4.27 11.55
CA GLU A 328 9.73 4.11 12.99
C GLU A 328 10.29 5.40 13.62
N ARG A 329 11.35 5.97 13.03
CA ARG A 329 11.95 7.24 13.46
C ARG A 329 10.99 8.43 13.34
N PHE A 330 10.13 8.41 12.34
CA PHE A 330 9.11 9.43 12.20
C PHE A 330 8.06 9.33 13.31
N LYS A 331 7.65 8.10 13.65
CA LYS A 331 6.71 7.81 14.73
C LYS A 331 7.27 8.14 16.12
N THR A 332 8.55 7.87 16.37
CA THR A 332 9.23 8.25 17.64
C THR A 332 9.49 9.75 17.73
N GLY A 333 9.31 10.49 16.64
CA GLY A 333 9.67 11.90 16.57
C GLY A 333 11.18 12.10 16.60
N ASP A 334 11.98 11.18 16.05
CA ASP A 334 13.39 11.41 15.69
C ASP A 334 13.53 12.13 14.34
N VAL A 335 12.50 12.00 13.50
CA VAL A 335 12.32 12.72 12.23
C VAL A 335 11.02 13.51 12.33
N THR A 336 11.06 14.81 12.01
CA THR A 336 9.89 15.70 12.01
C THR A 336 9.39 16.02 10.60
N ALA A 337 10.26 15.97 9.59
CA ALA A 337 9.90 16.23 8.21
C ALA A 337 10.09 14.97 7.34
N LEU A 338 8.99 14.35 6.90
CA LEU A 338 9.04 13.24 5.96
C LEU A 338 8.93 13.78 4.53
N VAL A 339 9.95 13.56 3.70
CA VAL A 339 9.96 14.02 2.30
C VAL A 339 9.67 12.84 1.39
N ALA A 340 8.60 12.88 0.60
CA ALA A 340 8.08 11.71 -0.10
C ALA A 340 7.59 11.98 -1.53
N THR A 341 7.48 10.90 -2.31
CA THR A 341 6.71 10.88 -3.57
C THR A 341 5.33 10.24 -3.35
N ASN A 342 4.37 10.54 -4.24
CA ASN A 342 2.99 9.99 -4.15
C ASN A 342 2.96 8.48 -3.99
N VAL A 343 3.67 7.78 -4.89
CA VAL A 343 3.72 6.31 -4.93
C VAL A 343 4.20 5.72 -3.61
N ALA A 344 5.14 6.38 -2.94
CA ALA A 344 5.76 5.82 -1.76
C ALA A 344 5.01 6.12 -0.47
N ALA A 345 4.19 7.17 -0.44
CA ALA A 345 3.35 7.50 0.71
C ALA A 345 1.97 6.82 0.66
N ARG A 346 1.50 6.41 -0.53
CA ARG A 346 0.30 5.57 -0.66
C ARG A 346 0.51 4.24 0.07
N GLY A 347 -0.45 3.85 0.90
CA GLY A 347 -0.41 2.61 1.68
C GLY A 347 0.47 2.64 2.94
N ILE A 348 1.06 3.79 3.31
CA ILE A 348 1.73 3.93 4.60
C ILE A 348 0.81 4.63 5.59
N HIS A 349 0.63 4.03 6.76
CA HIS A 349 -0.04 4.63 7.91
C HIS A 349 0.90 5.64 8.58
N VAL A 350 1.08 6.77 7.91
CA VAL A 350 1.64 7.99 8.50
C VAL A 350 0.46 8.90 8.81
N ASP A 351 -0.26 8.55 9.87
CA ASP A 351 -1.43 9.29 10.34
C ASP A 351 -1.01 10.30 11.42
N ASP A 352 -1.93 11.18 11.84
CA ASP A 352 -1.73 12.21 12.86
C ASP A 352 -0.58 13.18 12.54
N LEU A 353 -0.59 13.68 11.30
CA LEU A 353 0.27 14.76 10.83
C LEU A 353 -0.36 16.12 11.13
N ASP A 354 0.47 17.02 11.65
CA ASP A 354 0.08 18.42 11.91
C ASP A 354 -0.05 19.22 10.61
N LEU A 355 0.70 18.83 9.56
CA LEU A 355 0.71 19.54 8.29
C LEU A 355 1.06 18.62 7.11
N VAL A 356 0.30 18.75 6.02
CA VAL A 356 0.65 18.20 4.71
C VAL A 356 1.10 19.33 3.79
N VAL A 357 2.29 19.20 3.19
CA VAL A 357 2.86 20.20 2.29
C VAL A 357 3.06 19.60 0.89
N ASN A 358 2.32 20.11 -0.09
CA ASN A 358 2.58 19.87 -1.50
C ASN A 358 3.65 20.86 -1.96
N VAL A 359 4.92 20.45 -1.91
CA VAL A 359 6.03 21.26 -2.43
C VAL A 359 5.92 21.34 -3.95
N ASP A 360 5.62 20.20 -4.58
CA ASP A 360 5.16 20.14 -5.97
C ASP A 360 3.64 19.90 -5.98
N PRO A 361 2.84 20.75 -6.67
CA PRO A 361 1.40 20.53 -6.82
C PRO A 361 1.11 19.15 -7.43
N PRO A 362 0.07 18.43 -6.96
CA PRO A 362 -0.32 17.17 -7.57
C PRO A 362 -0.87 17.39 -8.99
N SER A 363 -0.78 16.37 -9.84
CA SER A 363 -1.28 16.40 -11.22
C SER A 363 -2.81 16.32 -11.33
N ASP A 364 -3.49 15.79 -10.31
CA ASP A 364 -4.93 15.61 -10.30
C ASP A 364 -5.54 15.79 -8.88
N HIS A 365 -6.85 15.98 -8.85
CA HIS A 365 -7.59 16.25 -7.62
C HIS A 365 -7.69 15.03 -6.68
N LYS A 366 -7.64 13.80 -7.20
CA LYS A 366 -7.65 12.60 -6.35
C LYS A 366 -6.36 12.53 -5.55
N ASP A 367 -5.22 12.79 -6.19
CA ASP A 367 -3.92 12.86 -5.54
C ASP A 367 -3.86 13.93 -4.46
N TYR A 368 -4.46 15.10 -4.71
CA TYR A 368 -4.58 16.14 -3.69
C TYR A 368 -5.35 15.65 -2.46
N LEU A 369 -6.53 15.04 -2.66
CA LEU A 369 -7.34 14.50 -1.57
C LEU A 369 -6.64 13.36 -0.82
N HIS A 370 -5.93 12.47 -1.53
CA HIS A 370 -5.17 11.38 -0.92
C HIS A 370 -3.97 11.87 -0.09
N ARG A 371 -3.30 12.94 -0.53
CA ARG A 371 -2.24 13.59 0.23
C ARG A 371 -2.83 14.30 1.46
N GLY A 372 -3.92 15.04 1.29
CA GLY A 372 -4.61 15.75 2.36
C GLY A 372 -5.17 14.81 3.44
N GLY A 373 -5.70 13.65 3.06
CA GLY A 373 -6.20 12.63 4.00
C GLY A 373 -5.16 11.99 4.93
N ARG A 374 -3.89 12.45 4.90
CA ARG A 374 -2.84 12.13 5.87
C ARG A 374 -2.84 13.05 7.08
N THR A 375 -3.56 14.16 7.01
CA THR A 375 -3.89 15.02 8.16
C THR A 375 -5.37 14.83 8.53
N ALA A 376 -5.74 15.15 9.78
CA ALA A 376 -7.11 15.09 10.31
C ALA A 376 -7.85 13.73 10.19
N ARG A 377 -7.35 12.70 10.87
CA ARG A 377 -8.16 11.52 11.26
C ARG A 377 -8.41 11.58 12.77
N ALA A 378 -9.57 11.10 13.22
CA ALA A 378 -10.08 11.17 14.61
C ALA A 378 -10.66 12.53 15.09
N GLY A 379 -11.12 13.40 14.17
CA GLY A 379 -11.87 14.62 14.53
C GLY A 379 -11.01 15.84 14.87
N GLY A 380 -9.69 15.78 14.67
CA GLY A 380 -8.78 16.93 14.77
C GLY A 380 -8.79 17.83 13.53
N SER A 381 -8.42 19.10 13.68
CA SER A 381 -8.20 20.05 12.58
C SER A 381 -6.83 19.82 11.93
N GLY A 382 -6.80 19.63 10.62
CA GLY A 382 -5.58 19.37 9.86
C GLY A 382 -5.41 20.38 8.73
N SER A 383 -4.17 20.78 8.43
CA SER A 383 -3.91 21.77 7.37
C SER A 383 -3.19 21.15 6.18
N VAL A 384 -3.60 21.55 4.98
CA VAL A 384 -2.96 21.18 3.71
C VAL A 384 -2.48 22.43 3.01
N VAL A 385 -1.18 22.54 2.77
CA VAL A 385 -0.55 23.68 2.11
C VAL A 385 0.01 23.25 0.77
N THR A 386 -0.31 23.99 -0.29
CA THR A 386 0.27 23.79 -1.62
C THR A 386 1.07 24.99 -2.06
N LEU A 387 2.33 24.76 -2.40
CA LEU A 387 3.22 25.76 -2.97
C LEU A 387 2.99 25.83 -4.48
N VAL A 388 2.66 27.00 -5.00
CA VAL A 388 2.27 27.17 -6.41
C VAL A 388 3.11 28.27 -7.05
N LEU A 389 3.80 27.89 -8.12
CA LEU A 389 4.61 28.79 -8.94
C LEU A 389 3.73 29.56 -9.94
N PRO A 390 4.21 30.69 -10.51
CA PRO A 390 3.42 31.52 -11.41
C PRO A 390 2.82 30.78 -12.61
N ASP A 391 3.56 29.84 -13.20
CA ASP A 391 3.15 29.00 -14.33
C ASP A 391 2.11 27.92 -13.95
N GLN A 392 2.09 27.51 -12.68
CA GLN A 392 1.23 26.44 -12.15
C GLN A 392 -0.16 26.91 -11.70
N ARG A 393 -0.38 28.24 -11.59
CA ARG A 393 -1.60 28.81 -11.01
C ARG A 393 -2.89 28.33 -11.68
N ARG A 394 -2.93 28.29 -13.01
CA ARG A 394 -4.14 27.92 -13.78
C ARG A 394 -4.53 26.47 -13.55
N ASP A 395 -3.56 25.58 -13.57
CA ASP A 395 -3.81 24.15 -13.37
C ASP A 395 -4.21 23.88 -11.92
N MET A 396 -3.61 24.58 -10.96
CA MET A 396 -4.03 24.50 -9.57
C MET A 396 -5.47 24.97 -9.35
N THR A 397 -5.91 26.08 -9.96
CA THR A 397 -7.30 26.53 -9.86
C THR A 397 -8.27 25.47 -10.39
N ARG A 398 -7.98 24.88 -11.54
CA ARG A 398 -8.80 23.79 -12.12
C ARG A 398 -8.86 22.58 -11.20
N LEU A 399 -7.73 22.23 -10.59
CA LEU A 399 -7.62 21.12 -9.65
C LEU A 399 -8.48 21.36 -8.41
N MET A 400 -8.43 22.55 -7.81
CA MET A 400 -9.26 22.91 -6.64
C MET A 400 -10.75 22.86 -6.96
N THR A 401 -11.16 23.36 -8.13
CA THR A 401 -12.55 23.26 -8.59
C THR A 401 -12.98 21.80 -8.77
N ALA A 402 -12.14 20.96 -9.40
CA ALA A 402 -12.43 19.53 -9.56
C ALA A 402 -12.48 18.78 -8.22
N ALA A 403 -11.72 19.23 -7.23
CA ALA A 403 -11.75 18.71 -5.86
C ALA A 403 -12.97 19.20 -5.06
N GLY A 404 -13.71 20.21 -5.54
CA GLY A 404 -14.78 20.86 -4.78
C GLY A 404 -14.29 21.69 -3.58
N ILE A 405 -13.04 22.17 -3.62
CA ILE A 405 -12.38 22.86 -2.51
C ILE A 405 -12.23 24.34 -2.82
N THR A 406 -12.56 25.19 -1.84
CA THR A 406 -12.26 26.63 -1.88
C THR A 406 -11.10 26.91 -0.93
N PRO A 407 -9.86 27.05 -1.43
CA PRO A 407 -8.70 27.22 -0.57
C PRO A 407 -8.49 28.69 -0.15
N ASN A 408 -7.91 28.87 1.03
CA ASN A 408 -7.32 30.13 1.46
C ASN A 408 -6.07 30.41 0.61
N THR A 409 -6.15 31.43 -0.25
CA THR A 409 -5.06 31.77 -1.16
C THR A 409 -4.29 32.98 -0.67
N ALA A 410 -2.96 32.87 -0.57
CA ALA A 410 -2.08 33.97 -0.20
C ALA A 410 -0.87 34.01 -1.13
N GLN A 411 -0.37 35.22 -1.40
CA GLN A 411 0.96 35.40 -1.99
C GLN A 411 1.94 35.61 -0.85
N VAL A 412 2.99 34.78 -0.79
CA VAL A 412 3.94 34.80 0.33
C VAL A 412 5.38 34.71 -0.17
N HIS A 413 6.26 35.30 0.61
CA HIS A 413 7.70 35.13 0.55
C HIS A 413 8.21 34.35 1.76
N SER A 414 9.44 33.83 1.71
CA SER A 414 10.04 33.06 2.80
C SER A 414 10.11 33.83 4.13
N THR A 415 10.23 35.15 4.09
CA THR A 415 10.29 36.04 5.27
C THR A 415 8.96 36.59 5.74
N ASP A 416 7.86 36.27 5.06
CA ASP A 416 6.57 36.85 5.41
C ASP A 416 6.00 36.23 6.69
N SER A 417 5.49 37.08 7.57
CA SER A 417 4.80 36.64 8.80
C SER A 417 3.57 35.79 8.49
N GLU A 418 2.95 35.99 7.32
CA GLU A 418 1.82 35.21 6.84
C GLU A 418 2.18 33.73 6.60
N LEU A 419 3.39 33.45 6.13
CA LEU A 419 3.88 32.07 5.98
C LEU A 419 3.97 31.38 7.34
N ALA A 420 4.52 32.07 8.34
CA ALA A 420 4.61 31.57 9.71
C ALA A 420 3.22 31.36 10.33
N ARG A 421 2.28 32.29 10.12
CA ARG A 421 0.91 32.20 10.60
C ARG A 421 0.17 30.98 10.03
N ILE A 422 0.32 30.71 8.74
CA ILE A 422 -0.39 29.61 8.06
C ILE A 422 0.24 28.25 8.35
N THR A 423 1.58 28.18 8.40
CA THR A 423 2.29 26.88 8.36
C THR A 423 3.02 26.54 9.66
N GLY A 424 3.21 27.50 10.57
CA GLY A 424 4.14 27.39 11.68
C GLY A 424 5.61 27.48 11.26
N ALA A 425 5.90 27.98 10.05
CA ALA A 425 7.26 28.10 9.53
C ALA A 425 8.18 28.89 10.47
N GLN A 426 9.42 28.40 10.62
CA GLN A 426 10.45 28.98 11.47
C GLN A 426 11.78 29.06 10.72
N GLU A 427 12.70 29.89 11.23
CA GLU A 427 14.07 29.88 10.74
C GLU A 427 14.75 28.58 11.20
N PRO A 428 15.34 27.79 10.29
CA PRO A 428 16.02 26.55 10.66
C PRO A 428 17.28 26.85 11.48
N SER A 429 17.74 25.90 12.29
CA SER A 429 18.90 26.11 13.18
C SER A 429 20.20 26.43 12.44
N GLY A 430 20.31 26.06 11.16
CA GLY A 430 21.51 26.24 10.35
C GLY A 430 22.65 25.29 10.69
N VAL A 431 22.50 24.45 11.73
CA VAL A 431 23.51 23.48 12.16
C VAL A 431 23.18 22.13 11.54
N PRO A 432 24.07 21.52 10.73
CA PRO A 432 23.80 20.23 10.11
C PRO A 432 23.44 19.14 11.14
N VAL A 433 22.35 18.42 10.89
CA VAL A 433 21.90 17.31 11.74
C VAL A 433 22.17 15.98 11.06
N THR A 434 22.69 15.01 11.82
CA THR A 434 22.80 13.61 11.39
C THR A 434 21.79 12.76 12.15
N ILE A 435 20.92 12.06 11.42
CA ILE A 435 19.98 11.10 12.03
C ILE A 435 20.72 9.79 12.28
N SER A 436 21.56 9.79 13.31
CA SER A 436 22.37 8.63 13.73
C SER A 436 21.48 7.41 14.01
N ALA A 437 22.00 6.22 13.72
CA ALA A 437 21.34 4.99 14.17
C ALA A 437 21.34 4.97 15.71
N PRO A 438 20.24 4.58 16.38
CA PRO A 438 20.34 4.30 17.80
C PRO A 438 21.43 3.24 17.97
N ALA A 439 22.34 3.49 18.92
CA ALA A 439 23.36 2.53 19.29
C ALA A 439 22.63 1.22 19.60
N GLN A 440 22.83 0.19 18.78
CA GLN A 440 22.45 -1.15 19.16
C GLN A 440 23.14 -1.39 20.50
N ARG A 441 22.36 -1.54 21.58
CA ARG A 441 22.86 -2.17 22.81
C ARG A 441 23.37 -3.54 22.36
N GLN A 442 24.69 -3.63 22.16
CA GLN A 442 25.32 -4.88 21.80
C GLN A 442 25.00 -5.86 22.93
N ALA A 443 24.23 -6.90 22.60
CA ALA A 443 24.14 -8.06 23.47
C ALA A 443 25.59 -8.56 23.71
N PRO A 444 25.94 -8.97 24.94
CA PRO A 444 27.28 -9.48 25.21
C PRO A 444 27.55 -10.66 24.28
N GLY A 445 28.54 -10.54 23.41
CA GLY A 445 28.92 -11.60 22.49
C GLY A 445 29.35 -12.86 23.26
N PRO A 446 29.18 -14.07 22.68
CA PRO A 446 29.56 -15.31 23.33
C PRO A 446 31.09 -15.35 23.49
N ARG A 447 31.56 -15.58 24.73
CA ARG A 447 32.98 -15.76 25.07
C ARG A 447 33.57 -16.89 24.22
N GLN A 448 34.41 -16.52 23.26
CA GLN A 448 35.17 -17.45 22.45
C GLN A 448 36.30 -18.04 23.30
N GLY A 449 36.27 -19.36 23.48
CA GLY A 449 37.25 -20.11 24.27
C GLY A 449 38.66 -19.92 23.74
N ARG A 450 39.54 -19.47 24.64
CA ARG A 450 40.98 -19.30 24.43
C ARG A 450 41.65 -20.68 24.43
N ARG A 451 41.96 -21.21 23.23
CA ARG A 451 43.04 -22.17 22.96
C ARG A 451 44.11 -21.39 22.20
N GLY A 452 45.41 -21.40 22.46
CA GLY A 452 46.26 -22.02 23.45
C GLY A 452 47.65 -21.39 23.24
N GLY A 453 48.47 -21.34 24.27
CA GLY A 453 49.85 -20.87 24.18
C GLY A 453 50.65 -21.58 25.25
N GLY A 454 51.53 -22.49 24.81
CA GLY A 454 52.31 -23.37 25.66
C GLY A 454 53.38 -22.64 26.48
N GLY A 455 53.72 -23.23 27.61
CA GLY A 455 54.84 -22.87 28.47
C GLY A 455 54.91 -23.92 29.57
N GLY A 456 55.99 -24.70 29.59
CA GLY A 456 56.07 -25.96 30.32
C GLY A 456 56.39 -25.88 31.81
N GLY A 457 56.58 -27.07 32.39
CA GLY A 457 57.30 -27.28 33.65
C GLY A 457 56.47 -27.95 34.74
N GLY A 458 56.99 -29.08 35.25
CA GLY A 458 56.78 -29.48 36.65
C GLY A 458 56.02 -30.78 36.84
N GLY A 459 56.71 -31.79 37.36
CA GLY A 459 56.21 -33.15 37.55
C GLY A 459 55.17 -33.31 38.67
N GLY A 460 54.63 -34.52 38.77
CA GLY A 460 53.75 -34.92 39.85
C GLY A 460 53.10 -36.28 39.62
N ARG A 461 53.73 -37.33 40.16
CA ARG A 461 53.21 -38.71 40.23
C ARG A 461 51.91 -38.80 41.03
N SER A 462 50.99 -39.64 40.56
CA SER A 462 50.06 -40.54 41.29
C SER A 462 48.89 -40.85 40.35
N GLY A 463 48.28 -42.03 40.25
CA GLY A 463 48.37 -43.30 40.95
C GLY A 463 47.02 -44.01 40.72
N ARG A 464 47.08 -45.32 40.41
CA ARG A 464 45.99 -46.34 40.45
C ARG A 464 44.78 -46.14 39.50
N ALA A 465 44.50 -47.05 38.55
CA ALA A 465 44.18 -48.48 38.62
C ALA A 465 42.73 -48.80 39.06
N SER A 466 42.04 -49.52 38.17
CA SER A 466 40.85 -50.38 38.29
C SER A 466 39.79 -49.98 37.26
N GLY A 467 39.28 -50.81 36.36
CA GLY A 467 39.26 -52.26 36.30
C GLY A 467 37.83 -52.70 35.95
N GLY A 468 37.69 -53.62 34.98
CA GLY A 468 36.46 -54.36 34.68
C GLY A 468 35.51 -53.66 33.69
N GLY A 469 34.95 -54.31 32.67
CA GLY A 469 34.90 -55.75 32.41
C GLY A 469 34.58 -56.03 30.94
N ALA A 470 35.04 -57.19 30.51
CA ALA A 470 34.77 -57.78 29.21
C ALA A 470 33.42 -58.52 29.24
N GLY A 471 32.65 -58.40 28.16
CA GLY A 471 31.52 -59.27 27.83
C GLY A 471 31.53 -59.51 26.32
N ARG A 472 31.92 -60.72 25.93
CA ARG A 472 32.02 -61.20 24.54
C ARG A 472 30.69 -61.79 24.06
N GLY A 473 30.48 -61.69 22.74
CA GLY A 473 29.73 -62.66 21.91
C GLY A 473 28.50 -62.06 21.23
N SER A 474 28.20 -62.29 19.96
CA SER A 474 28.85 -62.89 18.79
C SER A 474 27.85 -62.76 17.63
N GLY A 475 28.32 -62.52 16.38
CA GLY A 475 27.68 -63.10 15.21
C GLY A 475 27.29 -62.18 14.04
N GLY A 476 28.07 -62.27 12.94
CA GLY A 476 27.67 -62.09 11.54
C GLY A 476 27.39 -60.66 11.06
N GLY A 477 27.89 -60.15 9.94
CA GLY A 477 28.49 -60.72 8.74
C GLY A 477 28.07 -59.85 7.55
N THR A 478 28.98 -59.64 6.59
CA THR A 478 28.85 -58.88 5.30
C THR A 478 28.84 -57.34 5.42
N GLY A 479 29.56 -56.55 4.63
CA GLY A 479 30.50 -56.81 3.55
C GLY A 479 30.67 -55.54 2.68
N ARG A 480 31.93 -55.21 2.35
CA ARG A 480 32.41 -54.32 1.27
C ARG A 480 32.14 -52.80 1.41
N GLY A 481 33.07 -51.89 1.13
CA GLY A 481 34.43 -52.01 0.60
C GLY A 481 34.81 -50.73 -0.18
N SER A 482 36.02 -50.22 0.10
CA SER A 482 36.91 -49.37 -0.73
C SER A 482 36.36 -48.04 -1.28
N GLY A 483 36.96 -46.89 -0.99
CA GLY A 483 38.37 -46.51 -1.20
C GLY A 483 38.42 -45.63 -2.46
N GLY A 484 38.72 -44.32 -2.38
CA GLY A 484 40.06 -43.75 -2.24
C GLY A 484 40.77 -43.76 -3.61
N ALA A 485 41.48 -42.76 -4.11
CA ALA A 485 41.82 -41.40 -3.72
C ALA A 485 42.57 -40.79 -4.93
N THR A 486 42.77 -39.46 -4.94
CA THR A 486 43.81 -38.70 -5.68
C THR A 486 43.73 -38.67 -7.23
N GLY A 487 44.09 -37.60 -7.94
CA GLY A 487 44.64 -36.29 -7.57
C GLY A 487 45.11 -35.53 -8.82
N ARG A 488 45.40 -34.23 -8.62
CA ARG A 488 46.29 -33.34 -9.39
C ARG A 488 45.96 -32.99 -10.85
N GLY A 489 46.17 -31.71 -11.19
CA GLY A 489 46.34 -31.25 -12.57
C GLY A 489 46.17 -29.74 -12.75
N SER A 490 47.27 -29.01 -12.64
CA SER A 490 47.44 -27.57 -12.86
C SER A 490 47.74 -27.20 -14.32
N GLY A 491 47.45 -25.93 -14.69
CA GLY A 491 47.90 -25.25 -15.92
C GLY A 491 46.72 -24.58 -16.63
N GLY A 492 46.63 -23.27 -16.87
CA GLY A 492 47.66 -22.30 -17.23
C GLY A 492 47.55 -22.03 -18.75
N GLY A 493 47.18 -20.81 -19.16
CA GLY A 493 47.33 -20.42 -20.58
C GLY A 493 46.28 -19.46 -21.13
N SER A 494 46.68 -18.21 -21.27
CA SER A 494 46.09 -17.10 -22.02
C SER A 494 45.82 -17.37 -23.51
N GLY A 495 44.87 -16.66 -24.11
CA GLY A 495 44.77 -16.53 -25.56
C GLY A 495 43.71 -15.53 -26.03
N ARG A 496 44.16 -14.36 -26.49
CA ARG A 496 43.38 -13.37 -27.25
C ARG A 496 42.95 -13.93 -28.61
N GLY A 497 41.82 -13.46 -29.14
CA GLY A 497 41.43 -13.69 -30.52
C GLY A 497 40.28 -12.79 -30.97
N SER A 498 40.63 -11.79 -31.79
CA SER A 498 39.79 -10.79 -32.44
C SER A 498 39.17 -11.28 -33.76
N GLY A 499 38.09 -10.62 -34.20
CA GLY A 499 37.56 -10.64 -35.57
C GLY A 499 36.11 -11.16 -35.61
N GLY A 500 35.11 -10.50 -36.19
CA GLY A 500 35.08 -9.48 -37.23
C GLY A 500 34.19 -10.00 -38.38
N GLY A 501 33.20 -9.21 -38.81
CA GLY A 501 32.43 -9.44 -40.07
C GLY A 501 30.94 -9.73 -39.86
N THR A 502 30.05 -8.73 -39.91
CA THR A 502 29.34 -8.22 -41.10
C THR A 502 28.28 -9.16 -41.69
N GLY A 503 27.01 -8.71 -41.70
CA GLY A 503 25.93 -9.31 -42.47
C GLY A 503 24.62 -8.52 -42.33
N ARG A 504 24.37 -7.63 -43.28
CA ARG A 504 23.29 -6.63 -43.32
C ARG A 504 22.26 -7.06 -44.37
N SER A 505 20.95 -6.97 -44.08
CA SER A 505 19.83 -6.59 -44.99
C SER A 505 18.50 -7.01 -44.35
N ARG A 506 17.60 -6.09 -43.93
CA ARG A 506 16.65 -5.25 -44.69
C ARG A 506 15.70 -6.04 -45.60
N ARG A 507 14.41 -6.12 -45.23
CA ARG A 507 13.35 -5.23 -45.74
C ARG A 507 11.98 -5.44 -45.04
N PRO A 508 11.07 -4.44 -45.08
CA PRO A 508 9.76 -4.47 -44.45
C PRO A 508 8.62 -4.74 -45.44
N GLY A 509 7.41 -5.05 -44.94
CA GLY A 509 6.20 -5.09 -45.75
C GLY A 509 4.91 -5.25 -44.94
N ARG A 510 4.10 -4.18 -45.00
CA ARG A 510 2.67 -4.01 -44.62
C ARG A 510 2.29 -3.84 -43.16
#